data_AF-A0A6N8SAW8-F1
#
_entry.id   AF-A0A6N8SAW8-F1
#
_cell.length_a   1.000
_cell.length_b   1.000
_cell.length_c   1.000
_cell.angle_alpha   90.00
_cell.angle_beta   90.00
_cell.angle_gamma   90.00
#
_symmetry.space_group_name_H-M   'P 1'
#
loop_
_entity.id
_entity.type
_entity.pdbx_description
1 polymer ?
#
loop_
_entity_poly.entity_id
_entity_poly.type
_entity_poly.pdbx_seq_one_letter_code
_entity_poly.pdbx_strand_id
1 'polypeptide(L)'
;MSSVDAFTPEMTAAYARKMVERESRGNGDQLNALDRVGRRCGMTARSLRRLINGETKDPGVSVFARVRAAYLDFCARQIAELQHEIEVEKARIGSDETFADLAAEAEVLAAKVEKAKRGVRA
;
A
#
# COMPACT_ATOMS: atom_id res chain seq x y z
N MET A 1 5.67 -23.09 -12.39
CA MET A 1 5.39 -22.65 -11.00
C MET A 1 3.92 -22.31 -10.93
N SER A 2 3.16 -23.05 -10.13
CA SER A 2 1.70 -23.12 -10.23
C SER A 2 1.04 -21.83 -9.74
N SER A 3 -0.02 -21.41 -10.43
CA SER A 3 -0.90 -20.26 -10.14
C SER A 3 -1.69 -20.38 -8.83
N VAL A 4 -1.30 -21.28 -7.91
CA VAL A 4 -2.10 -21.68 -6.74
C VAL A 4 -1.67 -20.96 -5.45
N ASP A 5 -0.59 -20.18 -5.46
CA ASP A 5 -0.24 -19.27 -4.34
C ASP A 5 -1.02 -17.94 -4.36
N ALA A 6 -2.01 -17.79 -5.25
CA ALA A 6 -2.51 -16.48 -5.66
C ALA A 6 -3.18 -15.66 -4.53
N PHE A 7 -3.68 -16.29 -3.46
CA PHE A 7 -4.49 -15.61 -2.43
C PHE A 7 -4.38 -16.27 -1.04
N THR A 8 -3.22 -16.16 -0.38
CA THR A 8 -3.04 -16.77 0.94
C THR A 8 -3.40 -15.82 2.10
N PRO A 9 -3.90 -16.33 3.25
CA PRO A 9 -4.06 -15.56 4.47
C PRO A 9 -2.78 -14.85 4.90
N GLU A 10 -1.63 -15.51 4.73
CA GLU A 10 -0.30 -14.98 5.07
C GLU A 10 0.06 -13.76 4.21
N MET A 11 -0.24 -13.79 2.91
CA MET A 11 -0.02 -12.65 2.02
C MET A 11 -0.93 -11.47 2.38
N THR A 12 -2.19 -11.76 2.73
CA THR A 12 -3.15 -10.75 3.19
C THR A 12 -2.64 -10.07 4.47
N ALA A 13 -2.17 -10.87 5.44
CA ALA A 13 -1.59 -10.39 6.67
C ALA A 13 -0.32 -9.57 6.43
N ALA A 14 0.53 -9.97 5.49
CA ALA A 14 1.75 -9.26 5.14
C ALA A 14 1.45 -7.86 4.55
N TYR A 15 0.46 -7.72 3.67
CA TYR A 15 0.04 -6.41 3.15
C TYR A 15 -0.53 -5.52 4.25
N ALA A 16 -1.43 -6.05 5.08
CA ALA A 16 -2.00 -5.33 6.21
C ALA A 16 -0.90 -4.86 7.18
N ARG A 17 0.05 -5.74 7.52
CA ARG A 17 1.17 -5.44 8.42
C ARG A 17 2.04 -4.31 7.87
N LYS A 18 2.46 -4.40 6.61
CA LYS A 18 3.27 -3.35 5.97
C LYS A 18 2.58 -1.99 5.97
N MET A 19 1.27 -1.95 5.70
CA MET A 19 0.52 -0.70 5.77
C MET A 19 0.52 -0.12 7.19
N VAL A 20 0.32 -0.94 8.22
CA VAL A 20 0.29 -0.48 9.61
C VAL A 20 1.67 0.00 10.06
N GLU A 21 2.74 -0.74 9.74
CA GLU A 21 4.11 -0.35 10.07
C GLU A 21 4.49 1.01 9.47
N ARG A 22 4.09 1.26 8.21
CA ARG A 22 4.36 2.52 7.52
C ARG A 22 3.45 3.67 7.97
N GLU A 23 2.23 3.36 8.38
CA GLU A 23 1.28 4.36 8.87
C GLU A 23 1.57 4.79 10.31
N SER A 24 2.26 3.96 11.09
CA SER A 24 2.60 4.20 12.49
C SER A 24 3.69 5.28 12.61
N ARG A 25 3.39 6.34 13.38
CA ARG A 25 4.29 7.48 13.59
C ARG A 25 5.17 7.36 14.85
N GLY A 26 5.34 6.15 15.37
CA GLY A 26 6.18 5.86 16.54
C GLY A 26 5.42 5.31 17.74
N ASN A 27 6.07 5.34 18.91
CA ASN A 27 5.56 4.72 20.13
C ASN A 27 4.19 5.28 20.52
N GLY A 28 3.21 4.38 20.71
CA GLY A 28 1.84 4.72 21.08
C GLY A 28 0.87 4.94 19.91
N ASP A 29 1.35 5.11 18.67
CA ASP A 29 0.46 5.35 17.51
C ASP A 29 -0.10 4.05 16.89
N GLN A 30 0.34 2.89 17.36
CA GLN A 30 0.00 1.59 16.76
C GLN A 30 -1.51 1.33 16.67
N LEU A 31 -2.28 1.70 17.69
CA LEU A 31 -3.74 1.53 17.69
C LEU A 31 -4.42 2.46 16.69
N ASN A 32 -3.94 3.69 16.57
CA ASN A 32 -4.48 4.63 15.59
C ASN A 32 -4.09 4.20 14.16
N ALA A 33 -2.88 3.70 13.95
CA ALA A 33 -2.44 3.16 12.67
C ALA A 33 -3.30 1.96 12.25
N LEU A 34 -3.58 1.04 13.19
CA LEU A 34 -4.51 -0.08 12.97
C LEU A 34 -5.91 0.41 12.59
N ASP A 35 -6.41 1.48 13.22
CA ASP A 35 -7.71 2.04 12.89
C ASP A 35 -7.74 2.70 11.51
N ARG A 36 -6.74 3.53 11.20
CA ARG A 36 -6.60 4.19 9.88
C ARG A 36 -6.49 3.15 8.75
N VAL A 37 -5.65 2.13 8.92
CA VAL A 37 -5.50 1.05 7.93
C VAL A 37 -6.75 0.17 7.89
N GLY A 38 -7.38 -0.09 9.03
CA GLY A 38 -8.62 -0.85 9.13
C GLY A 38 -9.71 -0.22 8.26
N ARG A 39 -9.94 1.08 8.41
CA ARG A 39 -10.90 1.84 7.59
C ARG A 39 -10.61 1.71 6.10
N ARG A 40 -9.34 1.83 5.68
CA ARG A 40 -8.94 1.66 4.26
C ARG A 40 -9.23 0.25 3.73
N CYS A 41 -9.11 -0.77 4.58
CA CYS A 41 -9.42 -2.16 4.23
C CYS A 41 -10.92 -2.50 4.39
N GLY A 42 -11.75 -1.58 4.91
CA GLY A 42 -13.13 -1.84 5.29
C GLY A 42 -13.28 -2.79 6.49
N MET A 43 -12.35 -2.76 7.43
CA MET A 43 -12.27 -3.63 8.60
C MET A 43 -12.17 -2.80 9.88
N THR A 44 -12.58 -3.37 11.01
CA THR A 44 -12.29 -2.77 12.32
C THR A 44 -10.80 -2.95 12.66
N ALA A 45 -10.25 -2.08 13.52
CA ALA A 45 -8.89 -2.21 14.03
C ALA A 45 -8.65 -3.60 14.68
N ARG A 46 -9.66 -4.13 15.38
CA ARG A 46 -9.61 -5.47 15.99
C ARG A 46 -9.51 -6.57 14.92
N SER A 47 -10.38 -6.55 13.92
CA SER A 47 -10.36 -7.55 12.84
C SER A 47 -9.05 -7.51 12.06
N LEU A 48 -8.52 -6.32 11.80
CA LEU A 48 -7.22 -6.14 11.14
C LEU A 48 -6.07 -6.69 11.99
N ARG A 49 -6.08 -6.44 13.30
CA ARG A 49 -5.07 -6.98 14.23
C ARG A 49 -5.08 -8.51 14.26
N ARG A 50 -6.26 -9.13 14.34
CA ARG A 50 -6.40 -10.60 14.31
C ARG A 50 -5.87 -11.20 13.02
N LEU A 51 -6.14 -10.54 11.89
CA LEU A 51 -5.58 -10.93 10.58
C LEU A 51 -4.05 -10.86 10.59
N ILE A 52 -3.46 -9.75 11.04
CA ILE A 52 -1.99 -9.56 11.11
C ILE A 52 -1.30 -10.60 12.01
N ASN A 53 -1.98 -10.99 13.10
CA ASN A 53 -1.50 -11.98 14.07
C ASN A 53 -1.68 -13.44 13.59
N GLY A 54 -2.32 -13.68 12.45
CA GLY A 54 -2.61 -15.04 11.96
C GLY A 54 -3.75 -15.75 12.72
N GLU A 55 -4.54 -15.01 13.50
CA GLU A 55 -5.70 -15.57 14.22
C GLU A 55 -6.91 -15.79 13.29
N THR A 56 -6.90 -15.16 12.12
CA THR A 56 -7.93 -15.33 11.08
C THR A 56 -7.47 -16.40 10.10
N LYS A 57 -7.95 -17.65 10.30
CA LYS A 57 -7.56 -18.81 9.50
C LYS A 57 -8.01 -18.76 8.03
N ASP A 58 -9.23 -18.24 7.81
CA ASP A 58 -9.79 -18.06 6.47
C ASP A 58 -10.49 -16.69 6.38
N PRO A 59 -9.77 -15.64 5.93
CA PRO A 59 -10.35 -14.32 5.75
C PRO A 59 -11.34 -14.25 4.57
N GLY A 60 -11.33 -15.23 3.67
CA GLY A 60 -12.14 -15.23 2.45
C GLY A 60 -11.64 -14.25 1.37
N VAL A 61 -12.09 -14.50 0.14
CA VAL A 61 -11.66 -13.77 -1.07
C VAL A 61 -12.01 -12.28 -1.00
N SER A 62 -13.14 -11.92 -0.40
CA SER A 62 -13.59 -10.52 -0.31
C SER A 62 -12.73 -9.67 0.64
N VAL A 63 -12.19 -10.25 1.72
CA VAL A 63 -11.24 -9.56 2.61
C VAL A 63 -9.92 -9.39 1.89
N PHE A 64 -9.44 -10.43 1.22
CA PHE A 64 -8.23 -10.34 0.41
C PHE A 64 -8.33 -9.20 -0.62
N ALA A 65 -9.40 -9.17 -1.41
CA ALA A 65 -9.57 -8.18 -2.47
C ALA A 65 -9.53 -6.75 -1.93
N ARG A 66 -10.18 -6.49 -0.79
CA ARG A 66 -10.17 -5.18 -0.12
C ARG A 66 -8.79 -4.81 0.42
N VAL A 67 -8.09 -5.74 1.08
CA VAL A 67 -6.74 -5.49 1.60
C VAL A 67 -5.76 -5.23 0.46
N ARG A 68 -5.83 -6.01 -0.63
CA ARG A 68 -4.99 -5.80 -1.82
C ARG A 68 -5.30 -4.46 -2.50
N ALA A 69 -6.57 -4.11 -2.67
CA ALA A 69 -6.96 -2.82 -3.21
C ALA A 69 -6.41 -1.66 -2.36
N ALA A 70 -6.58 -1.73 -1.04
CA ALA A 70 -6.04 -0.76 -0.10
C ALA A 70 -4.51 -0.67 -0.13
N TYR A 71 -3.83 -1.80 -0.33
CA TYR A 71 -2.37 -1.84 -0.46
C TYR A 71 -1.89 -1.16 -1.74
N LEU A 72 -2.57 -1.38 -2.86
CA LEU A 72 -2.26 -0.69 -4.12
C LEU A 72 -2.55 0.81 -4.04
N ASP A 73 -3.64 1.22 -3.36
CA ASP A 73 -3.91 2.63 -3.07
C ASP A 73 -2.85 3.24 -2.14
N PHE A 74 -2.28 2.46 -1.23
CA PHE A 74 -1.14 2.87 -0.40
C PHE A 74 0.16 3.02 -1.22
N CYS A 75 0.44 2.12 -2.17
CA CYS A 75 1.55 2.27 -3.10
C CYS A 75 1.40 3.53 -3.97
N ALA A 76 0.20 3.78 -4.51
CA ALA A 76 -0.07 4.96 -5.32
C ALA A 76 0.18 6.27 -4.56
N ARG A 77 -0.20 6.34 -3.28
CA ARG A 77 0.05 7.53 -2.44
C ARG A 77 1.54 7.75 -2.19
N GLN A 78 2.31 6.71 -1.88
CA GLN A 78 3.77 6.84 -1.72
C GLN A 78 4.45 7.33 -3.02
N ILE A 79 3.99 6.85 -4.18
CA ILE A 79 4.52 7.31 -5.46
C ILE A 79 4.17 8.79 -5.67
N ALA A 80 2.95 9.22 -5.36
CA ALA A 80 2.55 10.61 -5.45
C ALA A 80 3.35 11.53 -4.50
N GLU A 81 3.64 11.07 -3.28
CA GLU A 81 4.52 11.77 -2.33
C GLU A 81 5.94 11.90 -2.90
N LEU A 82 6.50 10.81 -3.44
CA LEU A 82 7.83 10.84 -4.09
C LEU A 82 7.87 11.77 -5.32
N GLN A 83 6.85 11.73 -6.17
CA GLN A 83 6.73 12.64 -7.32
C GLN A 83 6.70 14.10 -6.86
N HIS A 84 5.98 14.40 -5.78
CA HIS A 84 5.95 15.74 -5.21
C HIS A 84 7.34 16.19 -4.71
N GLU A 85 8.06 15.33 -4.00
CA GLU A 85 9.43 15.63 -3.55
C GLU A 85 10.37 15.89 -4.72
N ILE A 86 10.33 15.07 -5.77
CA ILE A 86 11.12 15.26 -6.99
C ILE A 86 10.82 16.63 -7.64
N GLU A 87 9.54 17.00 -7.76
CA GLU A 87 9.16 18.29 -8.34
C GLU A 87 9.62 19.48 -7.48
N VAL A 88 9.56 19.36 -6.15
CA VAL A 88 10.10 20.38 -5.23
C VAL A 88 11.60 20.55 -5.42
N GLU A 89 12.36 19.47 -5.54
CA GLU A 89 13.81 19.55 -5.73
C GLU A 89 14.21 20.08 -7.11
N LYS A 90 13.51 19.68 -8.18
CA LYS A 90 13.68 20.27 -9.52
C LYS A 90 13.47 21.78 -9.53
N ALA A 91 12.47 22.26 -8.78
CA ALA A 91 12.21 23.69 -8.65
C ALA A 91 13.29 24.44 -7.84
N ARG A 92 13.96 23.76 -6.90
CA ARG A 92 15.01 24.36 -6.05
C ARG A 92 16.37 24.45 -6.74
N ILE A 93 16.81 23.39 -7.40
CA ILE A 93 18.18 23.26 -7.91
C ILE A 93 18.26 23.68 -9.39
N GLY A 94 17.11 23.83 -10.06
CA GLY A 94 17.05 23.98 -11.52
C GLY A 94 17.03 22.61 -12.20
N SER A 95 16.90 22.60 -13.52
CA SER A 95 16.82 21.37 -14.33
C SER A 95 18.14 20.59 -14.32
N ASP A 96 18.36 19.82 -13.25
CA ASP A 96 19.34 18.74 -13.17
C ASP A 96 18.80 17.50 -13.92
N GLU A 97 19.61 16.94 -14.82
CA GLU A 97 19.26 15.74 -15.60
C GLU A 97 18.88 14.56 -14.69
N THR A 98 19.49 14.48 -13.50
CA THR A 98 19.25 13.40 -12.53
C THR A 98 17.79 13.36 -12.07
N PHE A 99 17.22 14.50 -11.70
CA PHE A 99 15.83 14.55 -11.23
C PHE A 99 14.82 14.45 -12.37
N ALA A 100 15.21 14.80 -13.60
CA ALA A 100 14.38 14.58 -14.78
C ALA A 100 14.19 13.06 -15.04
N ASP A 101 15.26 12.28 -14.95
CA ASP A 101 15.21 10.82 -15.09
C ASP A 101 14.38 10.17 -13.97
N LEU A 102 14.61 10.58 -12.71
CA LEU A 102 13.83 10.08 -11.57
C LEU A 102 12.32 10.40 -11.69
N ALA A 103 11.97 11.58 -12.21
CA ALA A 103 10.57 11.95 -12.47
C ALA A 103 9.93 11.02 -13.51
N ALA A 104 10.65 10.72 -14.60
CA ALA A 104 10.17 9.83 -15.64
C ALA A 104 9.96 8.39 -15.12
N GLU A 105 10.89 7.88 -14.30
CA GLU A 105 10.73 6.56 -13.67
C GLU A 105 9.54 6.50 -12.71
N ALA A 106 9.35 7.54 -11.90
CA ALA A 106 8.22 7.64 -10.98
C ALA A 106 6.88 7.65 -11.71
N GLU A 107 6.77 8.37 -12.84
CA GLU A 107 5.58 8.37 -13.71
C GLU A 107 5.28 6.98 -14.29
N VAL A 108 6.31 6.28 -14.78
CA VAL A 108 6.15 4.91 -15.29
C VAL A 108 5.67 3.97 -14.19
N LEU A 109 6.20 4.11 -12.97
CA LEU A 109 5.79 3.30 -11.84
C LEU A 109 4.34 3.62 -11.41
N ALA A 110 3.96 4.89 -11.38
CA ALA A 110 2.59 5.34 -11.10
C ALA A 110 1.60 4.69 -12.08
N ALA A 111 1.89 4.74 -13.38
CA ALA A 111 1.06 4.14 -14.42
C ALA A 111 0.91 2.61 -14.24
N LYS A 112 1.99 1.91 -13.88
CA LYS A 112 1.95 0.46 -13.59
C LYS A 112 1.07 0.14 -12.39
N VAL A 113 1.15 0.94 -11.32
CA VAL A 113 0.30 0.75 -10.12
C VAL A 113 -1.16 1.05 -10.44
N GLU A 114 -1.47 2.11 -11.19
CA GLU A 114 -2.84 2.40 -11.60
C GLU A 114 -3.44 1.30 -12.49
N LYS A 115 -2.65 0.74 -13.40
CA LYS A 115 -3.08 -0.45 -14.17
C LYS A 115 -3.38 -1.63 -13.25
N ALA A 116 -2.53 -1.91 -12.27
CA ALA A 116 -2.76 -2.97 -11.30
C ALA A 116 -4.04 -2.73 -10.49
N LYS A 117 -4.30 -1.49 -10.05
CA LYS A 117 -5.53 -1.11 -9.32
C LYS A 117 -6.79 -1.37 -10.11
N ARG A 118 -6.80 -1.00 -11.40
CA ARG A 118 -7.94 -1.27 -12.30
C ARG A 118 -8.22 -2.77 -12.40
N GLY A 119 -7.18 -3.60 -12.47
CA GLY A 119 -7.32 -5.07 -12.49
C GLY A 119 -7.81 -5.70 -11.19
N VAL A 120 -7.87 -4.97 -10.07
CA VAL A 120 -8.47 -5.45 -8.80
C VAL A 120 -9.93 -5.00 -8.65
N ARG A 121 -10.34 -3.95 -9.37
CA ARG A 121 -11.70 -3.39 -9.32
C ARG A 121 -12.64 -3.93 -10.41
N ALA A 122 -12.09 -4.57 -11.44
CA ALA A 122 -12.83 -5.28 -12.49
C ALA A 122 -13.20 -6.70 -12.01
#